data_AF-A0A8R7V1R4-F1
#
_entry.id   AF-A0A8R7V1R4-F1
#
_cell.length_a   1.000
_cell.length_b   1.000
_cell.length_c   1.000
_cell.angle_alpha   90.00
_cell.angle_beta   90.00
_cell.angle_gamma   90.00
#
_symmetry.space_group_name_H-M   'P 1'
#
loop_
_entity.id
_entity.type
_entity.pdbx_description
1 polymer ?
#
loop_
_entity_poly.entity_id
_entity_poly.type
_entity_poly.pdbx_seq_one_letter_code
_entity_poly.pdbx_strand_id
1 'polypeptide(L)' 'WGAIRRLTGLDRCSKSCRLRWTRHLRTNIKRGGFTDDEGKLIIQLHSILGNKWAQIAEKMPGKTGNDIKNYWNTHLRK' A
#
# COMPACT_ATOMS: atom_id res chain seq x y z
N TRP A 1 3.54 -13.56 -13.02
CA TRP A 1 3.79 -12.24 -13.65
C TRP A 1 4.41 -12.34 -15.04
N GLY A 2 5.44 -13.18 -15.28
CA GLY A 2 6.09 -13.32 -16.61
C GLY A 2 5.16 -13.71 -17.75
N ALA A 3 4.18 -14.57 -17.48
CA ALA A 3 3.21 -14.98 -18.49
C ALA A 3 2.22 -13.87 -18.90
N ILE A 4 2.05 -12.80 -18.11
CA ILE A 4 1.04 -11.76 -18.38
C ILE A 4 1.30 -11.09 -19.72
N ARG A 5 2.55 -10.67 -19.98
CA ARG A 5 2.93 -10.05 -21.26
C ARG A 5 2.60 -10.96 -22.46
N ARG A 6 2.89 -12.26 -22.34
CA ARG A 6 2.67 -13.25 -23.40
C ARG A 6 1.20 -13.53 -23.65
N LEU A 7 0.39 -13.54 -22.58
CA LEU A 7 -1.02 -13.95 -22.66
C LEU A 7 -1.98 -12.79 -22.97
N THR A 8 -1.62 -11.55 -22.65
CA THR A 8 -2.55 -10.40 -22.78
C THR A 8 -2.11 -9.37 -23.82
N GLY A 9 -0.94 -9.55 -24.46
CA GLY A 9 -0.36 -8.56 -25.38
C GLY A 9 0.06 -7.24 -24.70
N LEU A 10 0.03 -7.19 -23.37
CA LEU A 10 0.33 -5.97 -22.62
C LEU A 10 1.83 -5.68 -22.63
N ASP A 11 2.24 -4.53 -23.19
CA ASP A 11 3.64 -4.11 -23.22
C ASP A 11 4.10 -3.54 -21.87
N ARG A 12 4.09 -4.39 -20.85
CA ARG A 12 4.58 -4.07 -19.50
C ARG A 12 5.45 -5.20 -18.99
N CYS A 13 6.50 -4.85 -18.24
CA CYS A 13 7.37 -5.84 -17.62
C CYS A 13 6.69 -6.50 -16.40
N SER A 14 7.11 -7.72 -16.09
CA SER A 14 6.61 -8.51 -14.95
C SER A 14 6.61 -7.73 -13.62
N LYS A 15 7.64 -6.89 -13.40
CA LYS A 15 7.78 -6.07 -12.20
C LYS A 15 6.68 -5.00 -12.11
N SER A 16 6.38 -4.34 -13.22
CA SER A 16 5.33 -3.31 -13.30
C SER A 16 3.94 -3.92 -13.07
N CYS A 17 3.65 -5.04 -13.72
CA CYS A 17 2.38 -5.76 -13.53
C CYS A 17 2.18 -6.19 -12.08
N ARG A 18 3.21 -6.75 -11.45
CA ARG A 18 3.18 -7.14 -10.03
C ARG A 18 2.88 -5.94 -9.13
N LEU A 19 3.58 -4.83 -9.36
CA LEU A 19 3.43 -3.62 -8.57
C LEU A 19 2.02 -3.04 -8.68
N ARG A 20 1.46 -3.02 -9.90
CA ARG A 20 0.10 -2.53 -10.13
C ARG A 20 -0.92 -3.40 -9.41
N TRP A 21 -0.77 -4.72 -9.45
CA TRP A 21 -1.64 -5.63 -8.71
C TRP A 21 -1.56 -5.40 -7.20
N THR A 22 -0.35 -5.43 -6.64
CA THR A 22 -0.17 -5.35 -5.18
C THR A 22 -0.58 -4.00 -4.59
N ARG A 23 -0.55 -2.92 -5.39
CA ARG A 23 -0.90 -1.57 -4.94
C ARG A 23 -2.33 -1.14 -5.25
N HIS A 24 -2.96 -1.65 -6.30
CA HIS A 24 -4.20 -1.04 -6.80
C HIS A 24 -5.29 -2.02 -7.27
N LEU A 25 -4.93 -3.22 -7.74
CA LEU A 25 -5.91 -4.15 -8.33
C LEU A 25 -6.28 -5.32 -7.42
N ARG A 26 -5.47 -5.63 -6.39
CA ARG A 26 -5.82 -6.68 -5.43
C ARG A 26 -7.16 -6.33 -4.78
N THR A 27 -8.09 -7.28 -4.81
CA THR A 27 -9.50 -7.10 -4.43
C THR A 27 -9.71 -6.66 -2.98
N ASN A 28 -8.74 -6.95 -2.10
CA ASN A 28 -8.77 -6.59 -0.70
C ASN A 28 -8.04 -5.26 -0.40
N ILE A 29 -8.07 -4.28 -1.32
CA ILE A 29 -7.52 -2.93 -1.09
C ILE A 29 -8.69 -1.95 -1.01
N LYS A 30 -8.87 -1.32 0.16
CA LYS A 30 -9.88 -0.28 0.38
C LYS A 30 -9.44 1.01 -0.30
N ARG A 31 -10.25 1.48 -1.24
CA ARG A 31 -10.05 2.76 -1.95
C ARG A 31 -10.74 3.86 -1.14
N GLY A 32 -9.97 4.81 -0.61
CA GLY A 32 -10.48 5.92 0.18
C GLY A 32 -9.42 6.52 1.10
N GLY A 33 -9.71 7.69 1.66
CA GLY A 33 -8.87 8.35 2.66
C GLY A 33 -8.64 7.50 3.90
N PHE A 34 -7.73 7.94 4.76
CA PHE A 34 -7.58 7.38 6.10
C PHE A 34 -8.58 8.06 7.03
N THR A 35 -9.21 7.30 7.92
CA THR A 35 -10.00 7.89 9.01
C THR A 35 -9.08 8.41 10.12
N ASP A 36 -9.61 9.25 11.01
CA ASP A 36 -8.86 9.75 12.18
C ASP A 36 -8.33 8.61 13.07
N ASP A 37 -9.12 7.56 13.29
CA ASP A 37 -8.69 6.39 14.07
C ASP A 37 -7.58 5.61 13.38
N GLU A 38 -7.68 5.45 12.05
CA GLU A 38 -6.61 4.86 11.25
C GLU A 38 -5.34 5.72 11.32
N GLY A 39 -5.47 7.05 11.31
CA GLY A 39 -4.35 7.98 11.46
C GLY A 39 -3.65 7.87 12.82
N LYS A 40 -4.42 7.82 13.92
CA LYS A 40 -3.89 7.60 15.28
C LYS A 40 -3.15 6.27 15.38
N LEU A 41 -3.72 5.20 14.81
CA LEU A 41 -3.08 3.89 14.78
C LEU A 41 -1.76 3.92 13.99
N ILE A 42 -1.70 4.63 12.87
CA ILE A 42 -0.46 4.79 12.10
C ILE A 42 0.62 5.49 12.94
N ILE A 43 0.27 6.54 13.68
CA ILE A 43 1.21 7.25 14.56
C ILE A 43 1.73 6.32 15.65
N GLN A 44 0.84 5.59 16.33
CA GLN A 44 1.21 4.66 17.38
C GLN A 44 2.13 3.55 16.85
N LEU A 45 1.77 2.93 15.73
CA LEU A 45 2.57 1.85 15.13
C LEU A 45 3.89 2.36 14.58
N HIS A 46 3.95 3.57 14.03
CA HIS A 46 5.19 4.19 13.58
C HIS A 46 6.13 4.50 14.75
N SER A 47 5.61 4.96 15.89
CA SER A 47 6.40 5.16 17.10
C SER A 47 7.11 3.88 17.56
N ILE A 48 6.45 2.72 17.41
CA ILE A 48 6.98 1.41 17.83
C ILE A 48 7.90 0.79 16.76
N LEU A 49 7.49 0.83 15.48
CA LEU A 49 8.12 0.06 14.40
C LEU A 49 9.00 0.91 13.48
N GLY A 50 8.90 2.24 13.54
CA GLY A 50 9.54 3.17 12.62
C GLY A 50 8.99 3.05 11.19
N ASN A 51 9.86 3.27 10.21
CA ASN A 51 9.51 3.29 8.77
C ASN A 51 9.24 1.88 8.16
N LYS A 52 8.80 0.92 8.97
CA LYS A 52 8.50 -0.46 8.54
C LYS A 52 7.07 -0.59 8.01
N TRP A 53 6.76 0.14 6.95
CA TRP A 53 5.40 0.28 6.43
C TRP A 53 4.69 -1.02 6.06
N ALA A 54 5.43 -2.03 5.59
CA ALA A 54 4.86 -3.34 5.28
C ALA A 54 4.31 -4.02 6.54
N GLN A 55 5.02 -3.93 7.67
CA GLN A 55 4.58 -4.51 8.95
C GLN A 55 3.41 -3.72 9.55
N ILE A 56 3.41 -2.39 9.39
CA ILE A 56 2.27 -1.56 9.82
C ILE A 56 1.02 -1.94 9.03
N ALA A 57 1.16 -2.19 7.72
CA ALA A 57 0.04 -2.61 6.86
C ALA A 57 -0.57 -3.96 7.24
N GLU A 58 0.21 -4.88 7.84
CA GLU A 58 -0.33 -6.15 8.33
C GLU A 58 -1.37 -5.96 9.45
N LYS A 59 -1.32 -4.82 10.16
CA LYS A 59 -2.27 -4.46 11.21
C LYS A 59 -3.46 -3.64 10.70
N MET A 60 -3.48 -3.27 9.42
CA MET A 60 -4.50 -2.40 8.82
C MET A 60 -5.16 -3.08 7.61
N PRO A 61 -6.27 -3.81 7.80
CA PRO A 61 -6.92 -4.53 6.72
C PRO A 61 -7.39 -3.57 5.63
N GLY A 62 -6.98 -3.84 4.40
CA GLY A 62 -7.35 -3.03 3.25
C GLY A 62 -6.43 -1.86 2.93
N LYS A 63 -5.42 -1.56 3.76
CA LYS A 63 -4.41 -0.53 3.48
C LYS A 63 -3.08 -1.19 3.13
N THR A 64 -2.37 -0.63 2.15
CA THR A 64 -1.02 -1.12 1.81
C THR A 64 0.03 -0.27 2.51
N GLY A 65 1.23 -0.84 2.70
CA GLY A 65 2.36 -0.06 3.26
C GLY A 65 2.70 1.18 2.43
N ASN A 66 2.41 1.18 1.12
CA ASN A 66 2.59 2.37 0.30
C ASN A 66 1.55 3.46 0.62
N ASP A 67 0.31 3.08 0.93
CA ASP A 67 -0.74 4.02 1.31
C ASP A 67 -0.41 4.69 2.64
N ILE A 68 0.04 3.89 3.63
CA ILE A 68 0.43 4.38 4.95
C ILE A 68 1.62 5.34 4.85
N LYS A 69 2.65 4.97 4.10
CA LYS A 69 3.80 5.85 3.83
C LYS A 69 3.37 7.15 3.17
N ASN A 70 2.44 7.08 2.21
CA ASN A 70 1.93 8.27 1.53
C ASN A 70 1.16 9.17 2.49
N TYR A 71 0.27 8.60 3.31
CA TYR A 71 -0.47 9.33 4.33
C TYR A 71 0.46 10.02 5.32
N TRP A 72 1.47 9.31 5.85
CA TRP A 72 2.47 9.87 6.74
C TRP A 72 3.15 11.11 6.15
N ASN A 73 3.69 10.99 4.94
CA ASN A 73 4.44 12.09 4.31
C ASN A 73 3.58 13.27 3.87
N THR A 74 2.27 13.09 3.67
CA THR A 74 1.39 14.13 3.13
C THR A 74 0.51 14.79 4.21
N HIS A 75 0.08 14.03 5.21
CA HIS A 75 -0.88 14.47 6.23
C HIS A 75 -0.26 14.63 7.62
N LEU A 76 0.81 13.89 7.95
CA LEU A 76 1.36 13.86 9.32
C LEU A 76 2.74 14.53 9.46
N ARG A 77 3.52 14.58 8.37
CA ARG A 77 4.87 15.18 8.38
C ARG A 77 4.89 16.66 8.02
N LYS A 78 3.74 17.34 8.12
CA LYS A 78 3.59 18.78 7.89
C LYS A 78 3.87 19.55 9.18
#